data_AF-A0A4Q1Q6T7-F1
#
_entry.id   AF-A0A4Q1Q6T7-F1
#
_cell.length_a   1.000
_cell.length_b   1.000
_cell.length_c   1.000
_cell.angle_alpha   90.00
_cell.angle_beta   90.00
_cell.angle_gamma   90.00
#
_symmetry.space_group_name_H-M   'P 1'
#
loop_
_entity.id
_entity.type
_entity.pdbx_description
1 polymer ?
#
loop_
_entity_poly.entity_id
_entity_poly.type
_entity_poly.pdbx_seq_one_letter_code
_entity_poly.pdbx_strand_id
1 'polypeptide(L)'
;MEIPVLLAIVAGLWVALVLAGGLEALKHRWLVSRIPVRVHVNGTRGKTSVTRLIAAGLRAGDKRVCAKTTGSAAAVTDPDGREFPIYRISGANIIEQMRTLKRMAKLKPEIVVMECMALQPQYQSLSELRMVRSNVGVITNARPDHLDVMGPGEEDVALALAGSTPVKGNLFTAERDLLPTFEHSCNDRKSQLHGVTLEEVEAISDDTMSQFRYAEHKENVALALKICEHLGVDRDKALKGMTELEPEAGAMQVLHINYFKREIVFVNGFAANDPESTGKIWENMIEKFGENRRKIMLINCRADRPHRSQQMAEEAGKWTKADKVILMGSGCFVFVRNAVKHGLDPEKLLVLEGGDTTDITETILEESAGNALVVGMCNIHGGGEEVARFFQNRAVKEEDL
;
A
#
# COMPACT_ATOMS: atom_id res chain seq x y z
N MET A 1 -36.10 -35.42 -32.19
CA MET A 1 -34.62 -35.33 -32.26
C MET A 1 -34.11 -35.62 -30.87
N GLU A 2 -33.41 -36.74 -30.68
CA GLU A 2 -32.76 -37.02 -29.40
C GLU A 2 -31.66 -35.99 -29.18
N ILE A 3 -31.68 -35.34 -28.01
CA ILE A 3 -30.57 -34.48 -27.61
C ILE A 3 -29.35 -35.39 -27.48
N PRO A 4 -28.25 -35.14 -28.21
CA PRO A 4 -27.04 -35.94 -28.07
C PRO A 4 -26.63 -35.97 -26.59
N VAL A 5 -26.36 -37.15 -26.04
CA VAL A 5 -26.04 -37.33 -24.60
C VAL A 5 -24.95 -36.35 -24.13
N LEU A 6 -23.96 -36.07 -24.98
CA LEU A 6 -22.93 -35.07 -24.72
C LEU A 6 -23.49 -33.66 -24.51
N LEU A 7 -24.46 -33.23 -25.31
CA LEU A 7 -25.10 -31.91 -25.18
C LEU A 7 -25.86 -31.80 -23.85
N ALA A 8 -26.54 -32.88 -23.43
CA ALA A 8 -27.23 -32.92 -22.14
C ALA A 8 -26.26 -32.85 -20.96
N ILE A 9 -25.10 -33.54 -21.03
CA ILE A 9 -24.05 -33.48 -20.01
C ILE A 9 -23.47 -32.07 -19.92
N VAL A 10 -23.10 -31.45 -21.05
CA VAL A 10 -22.53 -30.09 -21.08
C VAL A 10 -23.53 -29.07 -20.56
N ALA A 11 -24.80 -29.16 -20.95
CA ALA A 11 -25.85 -28.29 -20.45
C ALA A 11 -26.06 -28.47 -18.94
N GLY A 12 -26.07 -29.72 -18.45
CA GLY A 12 -26.18 -30.02 -17.01
C GLY A 12 -25.02 -29.45 -16.19
N LEU A 13 -23.78 -29.61 -16.66
CA LEU A 13 -22.60 -29.03 -16.03
C LEU A 13 -22.64 -27.50 -16.04
N TRP A 14 -23.05 -26.90 -17.16
CA TRP A 14 -23.19 -25.45 -17.27
C TRP A 14 -24.23 -24.91 -16.28
N VAL A 15 -25.41 -25.54 -16.19
CA VAL A 15 -26.44 -25.17 -15.21
C VAL A 15 -25.92 -25.32 -13.79
N ALA A 16 -25.21 -26.41 -13.47
CA ALA A 16 -24.62 -26.63 -12.15
C ALA A 16 -23.61 -25.53 -11.79
N LEU A 17 -22.75 -25.12 -12.73
CA LEU A 17 -21.78 -24.03 -12.54
C LEU A 17 -22.47 -22.68 -12.34
N VAL A 18 -23.50 -22.36 -13.13
CA VAL A 18 -24.29 -21.13 -12.98
C VAL A 18 -24.98 -21.08 -11.61
N LEU A 19 -25.58 -22.20 -11.18
CA LEU A 19 -26.20 -22.31 -9.86
C LEU A 19 -25.17 -22.17 -8.74
N ALA A 20 -24.01 -22.82 -8.85
CA ALA A 20 -22.93 -22.73 -7.87
C ALA A 20 -22.42 -21.29 -7.73
N GLY A 21 -22.14 -20.61 -8.85
CA GLY A 21 -21.71 -19.21 -8.86
C GLY A 21 -22.78 -18.26 -8.33
N GLY A 22 -24.05 -18.50 -8.67
CA GLY A 22 -25.19 -17.75 -8.13
C GLY A 22 -25.31 -17.89 -6.61
N LEU A 23 -25.21 -19.11 -6.08
CA LEU A 23 -25.24 -19.38 -4.63
C LEU A 23 -24.05 -18.75 -3.91
N GLU A 24 -22.85 -18.79 -4.49
CA GLU A 24 -21.67 -18.11 -3.94
C GLU A 24 -21.88 -16.60 -3.87
N ALA A 25 -22.36 -15.98 -4.95
CA ALA A 25 -22.63 -14.55 -5.00
C ALA A 25 -23.69 -14.12 -3.98
N LEU A 26 -24.77 -14.91 -3.82
CA LEU A 26 -25.82 -14.66 -2.83
C LEU A 26 -25.27 -14.79 -1.40
N LYS A 27 -24.47 -15.83 -1.13
CA LYS A 27 -23.84 -16.05 0.17
C LYS A 27 -22.89 -14.91 0.53
N HIS A 28 -22.08 -14.45 -0.43
CA HIS A 28 -21.19 -13.30 -0.24
C HIS A 28 -21.99 -12.03 0.03
N ARG A 29 -23.03 -11.75 -0.77
CA ARG A 29 -23.90 -10.59 -0.57
C ARG A 29 -24.52 -10.57 0.83
N TRP A 30 -25.01 -11.71 1.29
CA TRP A 30 -25.60 -11.83 2.64
C TRP A 30 -24.55 -11.67 3.75
N LEU A 31 -23.34 -12.18 3.54
CA LEU A 31 -22.24 -11.98 4.47
C LEU A 31 -21.87 -10.51 4.60
N VAL A 32 -21.73 -9.81 3.47
CA VAL A 32 -21.37 -8.40 3.43
C VAL A 32 -22.50 -7.53 4.02
N SER A 33 -23.76 -7.87 3.80
CA SER A 33 -24.89 -7.14 4.39
C SER A 33 -24.99 -7.23 5.91
N ARG A 34 -24.27 -8.17 6.55
CA ARG A 34 -24.21 -8.30 8.01
C ARG A 34 -23.22 -7.35 8.66
N ILE A 35 -22.32 -6.73 7.88
CA ILE A 35 -21.38 -5.72 8.36
C ILE A 35 -22.09 -4.36 8.19
N PRO A 36 -22.48 -3.65 9.25
CA PRO A 36 -23.31 -2.44 9.14
C PRO A 36 -22.66 -1.33 8.30
N VAL A 37 -21.42 -0.97 8.62
CA VAL A 37 -20.66 0.07 7.91
C VAL A 37 -19.48 -0.57 7.19
N ARG A 38 -19.35 -0.23 5.91
CA ARG A 38 -18.31 -0.73 5.02
C ARG A 38 -17.70 0.48 4.34
N VAL A 39 -16.47 0.79 4.73
CA VAL A 39 -15.66 1.87 4.19
C VAL A 39 -14.76 1.29 3.10
N HIS A 40 -14.79 1.85 1.89
CA HIS A 40 -13.91 1.43 0.79
C HIS A 40 -13.01 2.58 0.39
N VAL A 41 -11.71 2.43 0.67
CA VAL A 41 -10.71 3.48 0.52
C VAL A 41 -9.94 3.28 -0.77
N ASN A 42 -10.00 4.26 -1.65
CA ASN A 42 -9.38 4.26 -2.97
C ASN A 42 -8.64 5.58 -3.22
N GLY A 43 -7.98 5.69 -4.37
CA GLY A 43 -7.21 6.86 -4.78
C GLY A 43 -5.81 6.47 -5.23
N THR A 44 -5.06 7.41 -5.79
CA THR A 44 -3.72 7.10 -6.30
C THR A 44 -2.69 6.95 -5.19
N ARG A 45 -2.63 7.91 -4.26
CA ARG A 45 -1.67 7.93 -3.13
C ARG A 45 -2.38 8.04 -1.77
N GLY A 46 -1.76 7.53 -0.72
CA GLY A 46 -2.26 7.69 0.66
C GLY A 46 -3.38 6.72 1.08
N LYS A 47 -3.77 5.74 0.24
CA LYS A 47 -4.84 4.78 0.55
C LYS A 47 -4.60 4.01 1.86
N THR A 48 -3.39 3.49 2.04
CA THR A 48 -3.02 2.72 3.24
C THR A 48 -3.02 3.59 4.48
N SER A 49 -2.39 4.76 4.44
CA SER A 49 -2.42 5.75 5.52
C SER A 49 -3.85 6.09 5.93
N VAL A 50 -4.70 6.54 4.99
CA VAL A 50 -6.09 6.90 5.28
C VAL A 50 -6.90 5.72 5.82
N THR A 51 -6.69 4.51 5.30
CA THR A 51 -7.33 3.29 5.83
C THR A 51 -6.97 3.07 7.30
N ARG A 52 -5.69 3.24 7.67
CA ARG A 52 -5.20 3.05 9.03
C ARG A 52 -5.70 4.17 9.95
N LEU A 53 -5.64 5.42 9.51
CA LEU A 53 -6.15 6.58 10.24
C LEU A 53 -7.63 6.46 10.56
N ILE A 54 -8.47 6.11 9.56
CA ILE A 54 -9.91 5.87 9.77
C ILE A 54 -10.11 4.74 10.78
N ALA A 55 -9.40 3.62 10.63
CA ALA A 55 -9.57 2.47 11.51
C ALA A 55 -9.19 2.78 12.97
N ALA A 56 -8.09 3.48 13.19
CA ALA A 56 -7.63 3.85 14.52
C ALA A 56 -8.50 4.93 15.16
N GLY A 57 -8.86 5.97 14.41
CA GLY A 57 -9.76 7.02 14.89
C GLY A 57 -11.12 6.46 15.30
N LEU A 58 -11.70 5.58 14.49
CA LEU A 58 -12.95 4.91 14.84
C LEU A 58 -12.83 4.01 16.06
N ARG A 59 -11.72 3.26 16.20
CA ARG A 59 -11.48 2.39 17.36
C ARG A 59 -11.31 3.19 18.66
N ALA A 60 -10.62 4.33 18.62
CA ALA A 60 -10.52 5.25 19.75
C ALA A 60 -11.88 5.87 20.15
N GLY A 61 -12.83 5.89 19.21
CA GLY A 61 -14.24 6.20 19.44
C GLY A 61 -15.10 5.02 19.93
N ASP A 62 -14.48 3.98 20.49
CA ASP A 62 -15.14 2.78 21.00
C ASP A 62 -15.91 1.97 19.93
N LYS A 63 -15.63 2.19 18.64
CA LYS A 63 -16.22 1.40 17.55
C LYS A 63 -15.48 0.09 17.36
N ARG A 64 -16.23 -0.97 17.05
CA ARG A 64 -15.65 -2.28 16.74
C ARG A 64 -15.27 -2.38 15.26
N VAL A 65 -14.01 -2.11 14.96
CA VAL A 65 -13.50 -1.93 13.59
C VAL A 65 -12.54 -3.03 13.16
N CYS A 66 -12.75 -3.63 11.99
CA CYS A 66 -11.69 -4.36 11.30
C CYS A 66 -11.17 -3.54 10.11
N ALA A 67 -9.88 -3.67 9.79
CA ALA A 67 -9.29 -2.99 8.65
C ALA A 67 -8.45 -3.92 7.78
N LYS A 68 -8.35 -3.62 6.49
CA LYS A 68 -7.49 -4.33 5.55
C LYS A 68 -6.69 -3.32 4.76
N THR A 69 -5.37 -3.44 4.83
CA THR A 69 -4.41 -2.61 4.09
C THR A 69 -3.68 -3.43 3.01
N THR A 70 -3.18 -2.74 1.99
CA THR A 70 -2.41 -3.32 0.88
C THR A 70 -1.09 -2.65 0.58
N GLY A 71 -0.60 -1.81 1.49
CA GLY A 71 0.67 -1.09 1.38
C GLY A 71 1.90 -2.00 1.32
N SER A 72 2.95 -1.61 2.04
CA SER A 72 4.25 -2.32 2.02
C SER A 72 4.10 -3.79 2.43
N ALA A 73 3.31 -4.05 3.47
CA ALA A 73 2.87 -5.38 3.84
C ALA A 73 1.35 -5.41 3.92
N ALA A 74 0.72 -6.30 3.15
CA ALA A 74 -0.72 -6.49 3.23
C ALA A 74 -1.09 -7.07 4.60
N ALA A 75 -2.00 -6.42 5.31
CA ALA A 75 -2.37 -6.80 6.66
C ALA A 75 -3.89 -6.75 6.89
N VAL A 76 -4.33 -7.50 7.90
CA VAL A 76 -5.67 -7.40 8.48
C VAL A 76 -5.52 -6.93 9.92
N THR A 77 -6.17 -5.83 10.26
CA THR A 77 -6.31 -5.38 11.65
C THR A 77 -7.62 -5.89 12.22
N ASP A 78 -7.56 -6.51 13.39
CA ASP A 78 -8.73 -6.98 14.13
C ASP A 78 -9.39 -5.85 14.97
N PRO A 79 -10.53 -6.12 15.63
CA PRO A 79 -11.19 -5.16 16.50
C PRO A 79 -10.33 -4.65 17.67
N ASP A 80 -9.39 -5.45 18.15
CA ASP A 80 -8.50 -5.09 19.27
C ASP A 80 -7.29 -4.27 18.79
N GLY A 81 -7.19 -3.98 17.49
CA GLY A 81 -6.09 -3.22 16.90
C GLY A 81 -4.86 -4.04 16.55
N ARG A 82 -4.93 -5.38 16.64
CA ARG A 82 -3.82 -6.25 16.29
C ARG A 82 -3.74 -6.43 14.79
N GLU A 83 -2.57 -6.16 14.22
CA GLU A 83 -2.31 -6.37 12.80
C GLU A 83 -1.76 -7.78 12.54
N PHE A 84 -2.34 -8.46 11.56
CA PHE A 84 -1.93 -9.79 11.11
C PHE A 84 -1.55 -9.74 9.63
N PRO A 85 -0.33 -10.18 9.26
CA PRO A 85 0.09 -10.17 7.86
C PRO A 85 -0.75 -11.15 7.04
N ILE A 86 -1.07 -10.75 5.80
CA ILE A 86 -1.73 -11.60 4.82
C ILE A 86 -0.66 -12.32 4.01
N TYR A 87 -0.46 -13.60 4.32
CA TYR A 87 0.42 -14.45 3.52
C TYR A 87 -0.21 -14.75 2.16
N ARG A 88 0.52 -14.44 1.08
CA ARG A 88 0.10 -14.66 -0.30
C ARG A 88 0.96 -15.73 -0.95
N ILE A 89 0.32 -16.80 -1.44
CA ILE A 89 1.00 -17.85 -2.22
C ILE A 89 1.31 -17.36 -3.66
N SER A 90 0.53 -16.40 -4.17
CA SER A 90 0.69 -15.82 -5.51
C SER A 90 0.65 -14.30 -5.44
N GLY A 91 0.81 -13.60 -6.58
CA GLY A 91 0.67 -12.14 -6.65
C GLY A 91 -0.66 -11.60 -6.11
N ALA A 92 -0.69 -10.29 -5.84
CA ALA A 92 -1.86 -9.58 -5.35
C ALA A 92 -3.09 -9.81 -6.25
N ASN A 93 -4.24 -10.10 -5.64
CA ASN A 93 -5.46 -10.42 -6.37
C ASN A 93 -6.69 -9.89 -5.62
N ILE A 94 -7.61 -9.23 -6.34
CA ILE A 94 -8.84 -8.66 -5.77
C ILE A 94 -9.75 -9.72 -5.10
N ILE A 95 -9.66 -11.00 -5.47
CA ILE A 95 -10.39 -12.12 -4.84
C ILE A 95 -9.99 -12.27 -3.36
N GLU A 96 -8.78 -11.85 -2.98
CA GLU A 96 -8.34 -11.76 -1.58
C GLU A 96 -9.34 -10.97 -0.73
N GLN A 97 -9.91 -9.88 -1.27
CA GLN A 97 -10.86 -9.01 -0.56
C GLN A 97 -12.09 -9.79 -0.09
N MET A 98 -12.63 -10.67 -0.95
CA MET A 98 -13.80 -11.49 -0.60
C MET A 98 -13.48 -12.47 0.53
N ARG A 99 -12.30 -13.09 0.50
CA ARG A 99 -11.85 -14.02 1.54
C ARG A 99 -11.60 -13.30 2.86
N THR A 100 -11.00 -12.12 2.82
CA THR A 100 -10.73 -11.30 3.99
C THR A 100 -12.01 -10.77 4.62
N LEU A 101 -12.95 -10.24 3.83
CA LEU A 101 -14.28 -9.85 4.31
C LEU A 101 -15.01 -11.02 4.98
N LYS A 102 -14.93 -12.23 4.39
CA LYS A 102 -15.51 -13.44 4.99
C LYS A 102 -14.90 -13.78 6.35
N ARG A 103 -13.59 -13.56 6.54
CA ARG A 103 -12.91 -13.76 7.83
C ARG A 103 -13.31 -12.69 8.83
N MET A 104 -13.26 -11.42 8.44
CA MET A 104 -13.65 -10.29 9.28
C MET A 104 -15.12 -10.38 9.73
N ALA A 105 -16.04 -10.80 8.86
CA ALA A 105 -17.44 -10.95 9.23
C ALA A 105 -17.68 -11.95 10.39
N LYS A 106 -16.79 -12.94 10.58
CA LYS A 106 -16.86 -13.84 11.75
C LYS A 106 -16.54 -13.12 13.05
N LEU A 107 -15.72 -12.08 12.98
CA LEU A 107 -15.44 -11.21 14.12
C LEU A 107 -16.67 -10.36 14.44
N LYS A 108 -17.68 -10.21 13.57
CA LYS A 108 -18.88 -9.35 13.77
C LYS A 108 -18.55 -7.86 14.03
N PRO A 109 -17.70 -7.22 13.21
CA PRO A 109 -17.41 -5.81 13.37
C PRO A 109 -18.65 -4.95 13.09
N GLU A 110 -18.70 -3.78 13.71
CA GLU A 110 -19.63 -2.72 13.34
C GLU A 110 -19.22 -2.04 12.03
N ILE A 111 -17.90 -1.94 11.83
CA ILE A 111 -17.29 -1.22 10.72
C ILE A 111 -16.15 -2.05 10.13
N VAL A 112 -16.11 -2.16 8.80
CA VAL A 112 -14.92 -2.65 8.11
C VAL A 112 -14.37 -1.56 7.20
N VAL A 113 -13.07 -1.33 7.25
CA VAL A 113 -12.34 -0.41 6.38
C VAL A 113 -11.48 -1.22 5.41
N MET A 114 -11.76 -1.15 4.12
CA MET A 114 -11.08 -1.91 3.08
C MET A 114 -10.32 -0.98 2.15
N GLU A 115 -9.01 -1.14 2.06
CA GLU A 115 -8.22 -0.53 1.00
C GLU A 115 -8.51 -1.20 -0.36
N CYS A 116 -8.77 -0.39 -1.39
CA CYS A 116 -8.99 -0.84 -2.76
C CYS A 116 -7.67 -1.24 -3.42
N MET A 117 -7.70 -2.40 -4.10
CA MET A 117 -6.54 -2.95 -4.83
C MET A 117 -6.71 -2.89 -6.36
N ALA A 118 -7.87 -2.46 -6.85
CA ALA A 118 -8.15 -2.45 -8.27
C ALA A 118 -7.41 -1.30 -8.94
N LEU A 119 -6.78 -1.59 -10.08
CA LEU A 119 -6.23 -0.56 -10.98
C LEU A 119 -7.13 -0.38 -12.21
N GLN A 120 -7.52 -1.49 -12.85
CA GLN A 120 -8.35 -1.44 -14.06
C GLN A 120 -9.75 -0.84 -13.78
N PRO A 121 -10.26 0.07 -14.62
CA PRO A 121 -11.56 0.72 -14.42
C PRO A 121 -12.72 -0.26 -14.17
N GLN A 122 -12.78 -1.37 -14.92
CA GLN A 122 -13.79 -2.41 -14.73
C GLN A 122 -13.71 -3.07 -13.35
N TYR A 123 -12.50 -3.22 -12.80
CA TYR A 123 -12.29 -3.83 -11.49
C TYR A 123 -12.58 -2.87 -10.34
N GLN A 124 -12.49 -1.55 -10.56
CA GLN A 124 -12.95 -0.55 -9.60
C GLN A 124 -14.44 -0.75 -9.32
N SER A 125 -15.25 -0.77 -10.39
CA SER A 125 -16.70 -1.03 -10.32
C SER A 125 -17.03 -2.42 -9.79
N LEU A 126 -16.28 -3.45 -10.21
CA LEU A 126 -16.50 -4.82 -9.72
C LEU A 126 -16.24 -4.94 -8.21
N SER A 127 -15.12 -4.38 -7.73
CA SER A 127 -14.73 -4.37 -6.32
C SER A 127 -15.82 -3.70 -5.49
N GLU A 128 -16.29 -2.52 -5.91
CA GLU A 128 -17.34 -1.80 -5.20
C GLU A 128 -18.69 -2.53 -5.27
N LEU A 129 -19.23 -2.78 -6.45
CA LEU A 129 -20.62 -3.22 -6.60
C LEU A 129 -20.86 -4.69 -6.22
N ARG A 130 -19.82 -5.52 -6.28
CA ARG A 130 -19.94 -6.97 -6.08
C ARG A 130 -19.16 -7.49 -4.87
N MET A 131 -18.04 -6.87 -4.50
CA MET A 131 -17.19 -7.37 -3.42
C MET A 131 -17.41 -6.62 -2.10
N VAL A 132 -17.14 -5.32 -2.04
CA VAL A 132 -17.16 -4.53 -0.80
C VAL A 132 -18.54 -3.94 -0.51
N ARG A 133 -19.24 -3.44 -1.52
CA ARG A 133 -20.58 -2.83 -1.44
C ARG A 133 -20.64 -1.76 -0.35
N SER A 134 -19.73 -0.80 -0.41
CA SER A 134 -19.56 0.21 0.63
C SER A 134 -20.80 1.09 0.78
N ASN A 135 -20.99 1.60 1.99
CA ASN A 135 -21.88 2.73 2.24
C ASN A 135 -21.10 4.03 2.50
N VAL A 136 -19.80 3.91 2.73
CA VAL A 136 -18.84 5.02 2.78
C VAL A 136 -17.73 4.73 1.78
N GLY A 137 -17.72 5.44 0.66
CA GLY A 137 -16.59 5.44 -0.27
C GLY A 137 -15.61 6.53 0.13
N VAL A 138 -14.33 6.31 -0.13
CA VAL A 138 -13.27 7.30 0.11
C VAL A 138 -12.36 7.33 -1.10
N ILE A 139 -12.10 8.53 -1.63
CA ILE A 139 -11.10 8.76 -2.66
C ILE A 139 -10.07 9.73 -2.10
N THR A 140 -8.83 9.30 -1.90
CA THR A 140 -7.81 10.15 -1.29
C THR A 140 -7.37 11.29 -2.22
N ASN A 141 -7.16 10.98 -3.50
CA ASN A 141 -6.76 11.90 -4.58
C ASN A 141 -6.77 11.16 -5.93
N ALA A 142 -6.73 11.92 -7.03
CA ALA A 142 -6.63 11.41 -8.40
C ALA A 142 -5.47 12.07 -9.16
N ARG A 143 -4.24 11.60 -8.93
CA ARG A 143 -3.02 12.11 -9.59
C ARG A 143 -2.61 11.22 -10.77
N PRO A 144 -1.65 11.63 -11.62
CA PRO A 144 -1.14 10.75 -12.67
C PRO A 144 -0.48 9.53 -12.05
N ASP A 145 -1.10 8.36 -12.24
CA ASP A 145 -0.59 7.08 -11.78
C ASP A 145 -1.09 5.99 -12.72
N HIS A 146 -0.22 5.02 -13.05
CA HIS A 146 -0.56 3.91 -13.95
C HIS A 146 -1.33 4.35 -15.22
N LEU A 147 -0.86 5.40 -15.90
CA LEU A 147 -1.55 5.99 -17.07
C LEU A 147 -1.71 5.00 -18.24
N ASP A 148 -0.90 3.95 -18.27
CA ASP A 148 -1.03 2.82 -19.19
C ASP A 148 -2.29 1.96 -18.92
N VAL A 149 -2.84 2.02 -17.71
CA VAL A 149 -4.01 1.26 -17.27
C VAL A 149 -5.22 2.16 -17.02
N MET A 150 -5.01 3.34 -16.43
CA MET A 150 -6.04 4.27 -15.99
C MET A 150 -6.08 5.58 -16.80
N GLY A 151 -5.07 5.84 -17.63
CA GLY A 151 -4.90 7.12 -18.31
C GLY A 151 -5.65 7.22 -19.65
N PRO A 152 -5.24 8.16 -20.53
CA PRO A 152 -3.90 8.78 -20.56
C PRO A 152 -3.68 9.99 -19.62
N GLY A 153 -4.71 10.59 -19.01
CA GLY A 153 -4.59 11.79 -18.17
C GLY A 153 -5.13 11.63 -16.74
N GLU A 154 -5.03 12.70 -15.95
CA GLU A 154 -5.57 12.75 -14.57
C GLU A 154 -7.11 12.63 -14.55
N GLU A 155 -7.80 13.21 -15.53
CA GLU A 155 -9.25 13.05 -15.68
C GLU A 155 -9.66 11.58 -15.88
N ASP A 156 -8.90 10.82 -16.68
CA ASP A 156 -9.15 9.39 -16.89
C ASP A 156 -8.91 8.58 -15.61
N VAL A 157 -7.88 8.94 -14.83
CA VAL A 157 -7.63 8.36 -13.51
C VAL A 157 -8.82 8.63 -12.57
N ALA A 158 -9.33 9.86 -12.54
CA ALA A 158 -10.51 10.20 -11.75
C ALA A 158 -11.75 9.41 -12.21
N LEU A 159 -11.95 9.23 -13.52
CA LEU A 159 -13.04 8.41 -14.07
C LEU A 159 -12.90 6.94 -13.67
N ALA A 160 -11.69 6.39 -13.71
CA ALA A 160 -11.42 5.03 -13.24
C ALA A 160 -11.77 4.89 -11.75
N LEU A 161 -11.25 5.79 -10.91
CA LEU A 161 -11.49 5.80 -9.46
C LEU A 161 -12.98 6.00 -9.12
N ALA A 162 -13.69 6.82 -9.90
CA ALA A 162 -15.13 7.06 -9.74
C ALA A 162 -15.96 5.75 -9.85
N GLY A 163 -15.43 4.71 -10.49
CA GLY A 163 -16.00 3.37 -10.48
C GLY A 163 -16.17 2.77 -9.08
N SER A 164 -15.42 3.25 -8.09
CA SER A 164 -15.53 2.85 -6.68
C SER A 164 -16.54 3.66 -5.86
N THR A 165 -17.33 4.53 -6.50
CA THR A 165 -18.40 5.30 -5.83
C THR A 165 -19.48 4.36 -5.27
N PRO A 166 -19.84 4.47 -3.98
CA PRO A 166 -20.88 3.64 -3.37
C PRO A 166 -22.25 3.92 -4.00
N VAL A 167 -23.17 2.97 -3.88
CA VAL A 167 -24.58 3.15 -4.29
C VAL A 167 -25.41 3.57 -3.08
N LYS A 168 -26.11 4.71 -3.18
CA LYS A 168 -26.94 5.27 -2.09
C LYS A 168 -26.16 5.43 -0.77
N GLY A 169 -24.91 5.89 -0.88
CA GLY A 169 -24.00 6.07 0.24
C GLY A 169 -23.39 7.47 0.28
N ASN A 170 -22.25 7.58 0.94
CA ASN A 170 -21.48 8.82 1.05
C ASN A 170 -20.09 8.60 0.44
N LEU A 171 -19.65 9.49 -0.44
CA LEU A 171 -18.29 9.51 -0.99
C LEU A 171 -17.52 10.66 -0.36
N PHE A 172 -16.42 10.36 0.32
CA PHE A 172 -15.52 11.36 0.90
C PHE A 172 -14.28 11.52 0.04
N THR A 173 -13.78 12.74 -0.11
CA THR A 173 -12.55 12.96 -0.88
C THR A 173 -11.73 14.14 -0.38
N ALA A 174 -10.40 14.03 -0.49
CA ALA A 174 -9.49 15.18 -0.34
C ALA A 174 -9.07 15.76 -1.71
N GLU A 175 -9.56 15.19 -2.82
CA GLU A 175 -9.42 15.78 -4.15
C GLU A 175 -10.18 17.09 -4.25
N ARG A 176 -9.63 18.05 -5.01
CA ARG A 176 -10.20 19.39 -5.18
C ARG A 176 -10.39 19.77 -6.64
N ASP A 177 -9.47 19.35 -7.50
CA ASP A 177 -9.44 19.81 -8.89
C ASP A 177 -10.43 19.01 -9.76
N LEU A 178 -10.57 17.71 -9.48
CA LEU A 178 -11.40 16.77 -10.24
C LEU A 178 -12.73 16.44 -9.55
N LEU A 179 -13.21 17.31 -8.65
CA LEU A 179 -14.51 17.18 -7.97
C LEU A 179 -15.70 16.96 -8.92
N PRO A 180 -15.80 17.63 -10.10
CA PRO A 180 -16.93 17.42 -11.01
C PRO A 180 -17.13 15.96 -11.44
N THR A 181 -16.03 15.20 -11.60
CA THR A 181 -16.07 13.77 -11.93
C THR A 181 -16.73 12.95 -10.83
N PHE A 182 -16.41 13.24 -9.57
CA PHE A 182 -16.98 12.54 -8.41
C PHE A 182 -18.40 13.01 -8.07
N GLU A 183 -18.74 14.27 -8.35
CA GLU A 183 -20.13 14.74 -8.29
C GLU A 183 -21.00 14.00 -9.30
N HIS A 184 -20.52 13.86 -10.54
CA HIS A 184 -21.22 13.11 -11.57
C HIS A 184 -21.47 11.65 -11.15
N SER A 185 -20.45 10.97 -10.64
CA SER A 185 -20.61 9.57 -10.17
C SER A 185 -21.52 9.48 -8.96
N CYS A 186 -21.46 10.41 -8.01
CA CYS A 186 -22.38 10.46 -6.88
C CYS A 186 -23.83 10.63 -7.33
N ASN A 187 -24.08 11.52 -8.29
CA ASN A 187 -25.41 11.72 -8.86
C ASN A 187 -25.96 10.46 -9.55
N ASP A 188 -25.14 9.78 -10.37
CA ASP A 188 -25.51 8.50 -11.00
C ASP A 188 -25.85 7.43 -9.95
N ARG A 189 -25.03 7.35 -8.90
CA ARG A 189 -25.15 6.32 -7.84
C ARG A 189 -26.13 6.70 -6.73
N LYS A 190 -26.74 7.88 -6.77
CA LYS A 190 -27.60 8.47 -5.73
C LYS A 190 -26.91 8.57 -4.37
N SER A 191 -25.62 8.91 -4.41
CA SER A 191 -24.75 9.09 -3.25
C SER A 191 -24.49 10.57 -3.01
N GLN A 192 -23.98 10.90 -1.82
CA GLN A 192 -23.62 12.28 -1.45
C GLN A 192 -22.10 12.44 -1.47
N LEU A 193 -21.61 13.53 -2.08
CA LEU A 193 -20.19 13.87 -2.10
C LEU A 193 -19.84 14.76 -0.90
N HIS A 194 -18.72 14.46 -0.26
CA HIS A 194 -18.18 15.18 0.89
C HIS A 194 -16.68 15.48 0.64
N GLY A 195 -16.38 16.67 0.11
CA GLY A 195 -15.00 17.13 -0.09
C GLY A 195 -14.40 17.70 1.19
N VAL A 196 -13.11 17.45 1.43
CA VAL A 196 -12.33 18.12 2.47
C VAL A 196 -11.95 19.53 1.99
N THR A 197 -12.32 20.52 2.77
CA THR A 197 -12.05 21.94 2.50
C THR A 197 -10.61 22.31 2.84
N LEU A 198 -10.14 23.47 2.34
CA LEU A 198 -8.84 24.04 2.74
C LEU A 198 -8.82 24.37 4.23
N GLU A 199 -9.91 24.96 4.74
CA GLU A 199 -10.06 25.31 6.15
C GLU A 199 -9.94 24.08 7.08
N GLU A 200 -10.54 22.94 6.70
CA GLU A 200 -10.42 21.69 7.47
C GLU A 200 -8.97 21.15 7.51
N VAL A 201 -8.18 21.39 6.46
CA VAL A 201 -6.76 21.00 6.39
C VAL A 201 -5.90 21.97 7.20
N GLU A 202 -6.15 23.27 7.07
CA GLU A 202 -5.43 24.32 7.80
C GLU A 202 -5.70 24.28 9.31
N ALA A 203 -6.88 23.82 9.71
CA ALA A 203 -7.23 23.59 11.11
C ALA A 203 -6.38 22.50 11.79
N ILE A 204 -5.63 21.70 11.02
CA ILE A 204 -4.68 20.74 11.57
C ILE A 204 -3.34 21.46 11.80
N SER A 205 -3.07 21.75 13.07
CA SER A 205 -1.85 22.44 13.49
C SER A 205 -0.58 21.62 13.25
N ASP A 206 0.56 22.27 13.10
CA ASP A 206 1.85 21.58 13.00
C ASP A 206 2.20 20.86 14.31
N ASP A 207 1.77 21.38 15.46
CA ASP A 207 1.89 20.71 16.75
C ASP A 207 1.14 19.38 16.75
N THR A 208 -0.06 19.33 16.18
CA THR A 208 -0.81 18.08 15.98
C THR A 208 -0.03 17.12 15.07
N MET A 209 0.52 17.61 13.97
CA MET A 209 1.30 16.78 13.04
C MET A 209 2.55 16.21 13.70
N SER A 210 3.20 16.96 14.60
CA SER A 210 4.40 16.51 15.32
C SER A 210 4.14 15.37 16.32
N GLN A 211 2.88 15.11 16.67
CA GLN A 211 2.50 14.01 17.57
C GLN A 211 2.40 12.67 16.86
N PHE A 212 2.36 12.64 15.53
CA PHE A 212 2.37 11.40 14.78
C PHE A 212 3.74 10.73 14.89
N ARG A 213 3.74 9.41 15.06
CA ARG A 213 4.97 8.61 15.16
C ARG A 213 5.71 8.46 13.83
N TYR A 214 5.10 8.86 12.72
CA TYR A 214 5.64 8.75 11.37
C TYR A 214 5.17 9.95 10.53
N ALA A 215 5.85 10.21 9.42
CA ALA A 215 5.49 11.31 8.52
C ALA A 215 4.10 11.10 7.89
N GLU A 216 3.18 12.05 8.14
CA GLU A 216 1.80 12.01 7.64
C GLU A 216 1.40 13.33 6.95
N HIS A 217 0.35 13.31 6.15
CA HIS A 217 -0.17 14.50 5.45
C HIS A 217 -1.44 15.04 6.09
N LYS A 218 -1.54 16.37 6.21
CA LYS A 218 -2.72 17.05 6.78
C LYS A 218 -4.01 16.70 6.02
N GLU A 219 -3.94 16.54 4.70
CA GLU A 219 -5.07 16.13 3.86
C GLU A 219 -5.61 14.74 4.24
N ASN A 220 -4.71 13.79 4.51
CA ASN A 220 -5.10 12.43 4.92
C ASN A 220 -5.77 12.46 6.30
N VAL A 221 -5.19 13.23 7.23
CA VAL A 221 -5.74 13.38 8.59
C VAL A 221 -7.10 14.07 8.55
N ALA A 222 -7.26 15.15 7.79
CA ALA A 222 -8.53 15.86 7.64
C ALA A 222 -9.62 14.95 7.04
N LEU A 223 -9.27 14.18 6.00
CA LEU A 223 -10.18 13.22 5.39
C LEU A 223 -10.61 12.13 6.37
N ALA A 224 -9.65 11.55 7.11
CA ALA A 224 -9.94 10.52 8.10
C ALA A 224 -10.81 11.05 9.26
N LEU A 225 -10.53 12.27 9.75
CA LEU A 225 -11.32 12.92 10.80
C LEU A 225 -12.76 13.14 10.35
N LYS A 226 -12.96 13.69 9.15
CA LYS A 226 -14.29 13.94 8.58
C LYS A 226 -15.14 12.67 8.49
N ILE A 227 -14.50 11.54 8.15
CA ILE A 227 -15.15 10.22 8.11
C ILE A 227 -15.46 9.70 9.53
N CYS A 228 -14.55 9.88 10.48
CA CYS A 228 -14.78 9.49 11.88
C CYS A 228 -15.95 10.27 12.50
N GLU A 229 -16.00 11.59 12.28
CA GLU A 229 -17.10 12.47 12.69
C GLU A 229 -18.43 12.04 12.06
N HIS A 230 -18.43 11.76 10.75
CA HIS A 230 -19.62 11.24 10.05
C HIS A 230 -20.15 9.92 10.65
N LEU A 231 -19.25 9.07 11.15
CA LEU A 231 -19.57 7.80 11.78
C LEU A 231 -19.80 7.91 13.30
N GLY A 232 -19.92 9.15 13.81
CA GLY A 232 -20.34 9.47 15.17
C GLY A 232 -19.23 9.32 16.20
N VAL A 233 -17.97 9.54 15.81
CA VAL A 233 -16.83 9.60 16.72
C VAL A 233 -16.42 11.05 16.92
N ASP A 234 -16.18 11.42 18.18
CA ASP A 234 -15.67 12.73 18.57
C ASP A 234 -14.30 13.02 17.94
N ARG A 235 -14.10 14.25 17.48
CA ARG A 235 -12.90 14.67 16.74
C ARG A 235 -11.63 14.44 17.55
N ASP A 236 -11.60 14.84 18.82
CA ASP A 236 -10.41 14.76 19.66
C ASP A 236 -10.09 13.30 20.00
N LYS A 237 -11.11 12.48 20.26
CA LYS A 237 -10.93 11.02 20.40
C LYS A 237 -10.36 10.38 19.14
N ALA A 238 -10.90 10.72 17.97
CA ALA A 238 -10.44 10.18 16.70
C ALA A 238 -8.98 10.59 16.43
N LEU A 239 -8.66 11.86 16.63
CA LEU A 239 -7.31 12.39 16.44
C LEU A 239 -6.30 11.72 17.37
N LYS A 240 -6.64 11.55 18.65
CA LYS A 240 -5.79 10.83 19.60
C LYS A 240 -5.47 9.42 19.11
N GLY A 241 -6.49 8.67 18.66
CA GLY A 241 -6.29 7.33 18.09
C GLY A 241 -5.39 7.32 16.85
N MET A 242 -5.48 8.35 16.01
CA MET A 242 -4.63 8.51 14.83
C MET A 242 -3.17 8.80 15.21
N THR A 243 -2.91 9.64 16.22
CA THR A 243 -1.55 9.96 16.67
C THR A 243 -0.84 8.81 17.37
N GLU A 244 -1.60 7.92 18.03
CA GLU A 244 -1.07 6.74 18.72
C GLU A 244 -0.79 5.55 17.78
N LEU A 245 -1.06 5.72 16.47
CA LEU A 245 -0.95 4.67 15.48
C LEU A 245 0.50 4.22 15.30
N GLU A 246 0.75 2.93 15.48
CA GLU A 246 2.06 2.34 15.25
C GLU A 246 2.41 2.37 13.74
N PRO A 247 3.69 2.50 13.36
CA PRO A 247 4.12 2.43 11.96
C PRO A 247 3.60 1.19 11.23
N GLU A 248 3.47 1.28 9.90
CA GLU A 248 3.00 0.15 9.09
C GLU A 248 4.01 -1.00 9.16
N ALA A 249 3.55 -2.24 9.13
CA ALA A 249 4.43 -3.37 8.87
C ALA A 249 5.19 -3.15 7.55
N GLY A 250 6.52 -3.03 7.62
CA GLY A 250 7.36 -2.72 6.46
C GLY A 250 7.40 -1.22 6.09
N ALA A 251 6.97 -0.33 6.98
CA ALA A 251 7.24 1.10 6.87
C ALA A 251 8.74 1.39 6.84
N MET A 252 9.08 2.59 6.38
CA MET A 252 10.47 3.04 6.38
C MET A 252 10.97 3.15 7.81
N GLN A 253 12.07 2.44 8.10
CA GLN A 253 12.70 2.40 9.41
C GLN A 253 14.21 2.52 9.26
N VAL A 254 14.85 3.16 10.22
CA VAL A 254 16.30 3.15 10.39
C VAL A 254 16.62 2.18 11.52
N LEU A 255 17.28 1.09 11.17
CA LEU A 255 17.65 0.02 12.08
C LEU A 255 19.16 0.10 12.32
N HIS A 256 19.54 0.22 13.59
CA HIS A 256 20.94 0.24 14.00
C HIS A 256 21.35 -1.15 14.46
N ILE A 257 22.23 -1.80 13.70
CA ILE A 257 22.73 -3.14 13.98
C ILE A 257 24.19 -3.06 14.42
N ASN A 258 24.52 -3.74 15.51
CA ASN A 258 25.90 -3.98 15.89
C ASN A 258 26.28 -5.43 15.56
N TYR A 259 27.10 -5.62 14.53
CA TYR A 259 27.55 -6.93 14.07
C TYR A 259 29.06 -7.05 14.18
N PHE A 260 29.56 -7.88 15.10
CA PHE A 260 31.00 -8.08 15.35
C PHE A 260 31.80 -6.75 15.48
N LYS A 261 31.27 -5.78 16.24
CA LYS A 261 31.84 -4.42 16.44
C LYS A 261 31.75 -3.49 15.22
N ARG A 262 30.99 -3.85 14.19
CA ARG A 262 30.65 -2.98 13.07
C ARG A 262 29.28 -2.38 13.32
N GLU A 263 29.16 -1.08 13.13
CA GLU A 263 27.88 -0.39 13.23
C GLU A 263 27.28 -0.22 11.83
N ILE A 264 26.18 -0.92 11.60
CA ILE A 264 25.45 -0.89 10.34
C ILE A 264 24.14 -0.14 10.58
N VAL A 265 23.95 0.94 9.83
CA VAL A 265 22.68 1.64 9.73
C VAL A 265 21.96 1.07 8.53
N PHE A 266 20.96 0.22 8.76
CA PHE A 266 20.12 -0.32 7.71
C PHE A 266 18.83 0.48 7.61
N VAL A 267 18.58 1.07 6.45
CA VAL A 267 17.36 1.83 6.16
C VAL A 267 16.42 0.97 5.32
N ASN A 268 15.26 0.62 5.88
CA ASN A 268 14.21 -0.07 5.17
C ASN A 268 13.44 0.86 4.22
N GLY A 269 14.09 1.36 3.18
CA GLY A 269 13.45 2.21 2.16
C GLY A 269 12.66 1.44 1.09
N PHE A 270 12.43 0.14 1.25
CA PHE A 270 11.83 -0.71 0.22
C PHE A 270 10.38 -0.35 -0.14
N ALA A 271 9.72 0.43 0.72
CA ALA A 271 8.40 0.99 0.47
C ALA A 271 8.40 2.05 -0.65
N ALA A 272 9.51 2.78 -0.83
CA ALA A 272 9.66 3.78 -1.88
C ALA A 272 9.96 3.08 -3.22
N ASN A 273 9.08 3.32 -4.19
CA ASN A 273 9.09 2.62 -5.47
C ASN A 273 9.12 3.53 -6.70
N ASP A 274 9.06 4.85 -6.52
CA ASP A 274 9.31 5.85 -7.54
C ASP A 274 10.72 6.46 -7.39
N PRO A 275 11.38 6.86 -8.49
CA PRO A 275 12.76 7.37 -8.44
C PRO A 275 12.93 8.66 -7.62
N GLU A 276 11.95 9.57 -7.65
CA GLU A 276 12.06 10.86 -6.96
C GLU A 276 12.09 10.69 -5.44
N SER A 277 11.12 9.95 -4.89
CA SER A 277 11.03 9.69 -3.45
C SER A 277 12.19 8.83 -2.97
N THR A 278 12.61 7.84 -3.78
CA THR A 278 13.77 6.99 -3.46
C THR A 278 15.08 7.79 -3.43
N GLY A 279 15.28 8.69 -4.40
CA GLY A 279 16.43 9.58 -4.43
C GLY A 279 16.48 10.52 -3.23
N LYS A 280 15.35 11.13 -2.85
CA LYS A 280 15.26 11.97 -1.64
C LYS A 280 15.61 11.18 -0.38
N ILE A 281 15.11 9.96 -0.25
CA ILE A 281 15.48 9.06 0.85
C ILE A 281 16.99 8.81 0.86
N TRP A 282 17.58 8.47 -0.28
CA TRP A 282 19.01 8.20 -0.38
C TRP A 282 19.87 9.39 0.07
N GLU A 283 19.60 10.58 -0.46
CA GLU A 283 20.37 11.79 -0.13
C GLU A 283 20.21 12.16 1.34
N ASN A 284 18.98 12.14 1.87
CA ASN A 284 18.71 12.44 3.29
C ASN A 284 19.41 11.46 4.23
N MET A 285 19.47 10.17 3.87
CA MET A 285 20.14 9.16 4.70
C MET A 285 21.65 9.27 4.63
N ILE A 286 22.20 9.66 3.48
CA ILE A 286 23.62 9.98 3.36
C ILE A 286 23.98 11.18 4.23
N GLU A 287 23.18 12.24 4.20
CA GLU A 287 23.43 13.44 5.01
C GLU A 287 23.40 13.10 6.51
N LYS A 288 22.41 12.32 6.95
CA LYS A 288 22.25 11.97 8.38
C LYS A 288 23.25 10.92 8.88
N PHE A 289 23.52 9.88 8.09
CA PHE A 289 24.21 8.66 8.56
C PHE A 289 25.41 8.25 7.72
N GLY A 290 25.70 8.94 6.60
CA GLY A 290 26.71 8.52 5.63
C GLY A 290 28.15 8.91 5.96
N GLU A 291 28.40 9.73 6.99
CA GLU A 291 29.75 10.15 7.36
C GLU A 291 30.58 8.98 7.92
N ASN A 292 31.80 8.79 7.40
CA ASN A 292 32.71 7.70 7.78
C ASN A 292 32.10 6.28 7.68
N ARG A 293 31.09 6.11 6.82
CA ARG A 293 30.46 4.82 6.53
C ARG A 293 30.56 4.48 5.07
N ARG A 294 30.70 3.19 4.77
CA ARG A 294 30.54 2.66 3.41
C ARG A 294 29.07 2.73 3.00
N LYS A 295 28.79 3.26 1.83
CA LYS A 295 27.43 3.54 1.31
C LYS A 295 27.01 2.43 0.36
N ILE A 296 26.00 1.67 0.76
CA ILE A 296 25.52 0.51 0.00
C ILE A 296 24.07 0.76 -0.41
N MET A 297 23.80 0.75 -1.72
CA MET A 297 22.44 0.68 -2.25
C MET A 297 22.05 -0.78 -2.38
N LEU A 298 20.92 -1.16 -1.79
CA LEU A 298 20.33 -2.49 -1.94
C LEU A 298 19.05 -2.37 -2.77
N ILE A 299 19.13 -2.80 -4.02
CA ILE A 299 18.07 -2.66 -5.02
C ILE A 299 17.33 -3.99 -5.16
N ASN A 300 16.05 -4.03 -4.78
CA ASN A 300 15.22 -5.21 -5.00
C ASN A 300 14.39 -5.08 -6.29
N CYS A 301 14.76 -5.86 -7.31
CA CYS A 301 14.15 -5.86 -8.63
C CYS A 301 13.00 -6.87 -8.76
N ARG A 302 12.10 -6.59 -9.71
CA ARG A 302 10.96 -7.45 -10.04
C ARG A 302 10.83 -7.64 -11.54
N ALA A 303 10.81 -8.90 -11.99
CA ALA A 303 10.67 -9.26 -13.40
C ALA A 303 9.30 -8.86 -13.98
N ASP A 304 8.25 -8.78 -13.15
CA ASP A 304 6.90 -8.36 -13.56
C ASP A 304 6.73 -6.83 -13.65
N ARG A 305 7.76 -6.04 -13.29
CA ARG A 305 7.74 -4.56 -13.34
C ARG A 305 9.01 -3.98 -13.98
N PRO A 306 9.38 -4.37 -15.20
CA PRO A 306 10.66 -4.00 -15.81
C PRO A 306 10.82 -2.49 -16.01
N HIS A 307 9.72 -1.76 -16.27
CA HIS A 307 9.74 -0.31 -16.46
C HIS A 307 10.18 0.44 -15.18
N ARG A 308 9.77 -0.02 -14.00
CA ARG A 308 10.19 0.60 -12.73
C ARG A 308 11.68 0.39 -12.46
N SER A 309 12.19 -0.82 -12.71
CA SER A 309 13.62 -1.11 -12.63
C SER A 309 14.43 -0.25 -13.60
N GLN A 310 13.90 0.00 -14.81
CA GLN A 310 14.52 0.89 -15.77
C GLN A 310 14.56 2.34 -15.27
N GLN A 311 13.40 2.92 -14.89
CA GLN A 311 13.33 4.31 -14.41
C GLN A 311 14.24 4.54 -13.19
N MET A 312 14.28 3.58 -12.27
CA MET A 312 15.16 3.67 -11.11
C MET A 312 16.64 3.65 -11.51
N ALA A 313 17.02 2.77 -12.43
CA ALA A 313 18.39 2.66 -12.91
C ALA A 313 18.87 3.92 -13.65
N GLU A 314 17.96 4.59 -14.38
CA GLU A 314 18.23 5.85 -15.08
C GLU A 314 18.53 7.00 -14.12
N GLU A 315 17.81 7.08 -12.99
CA GLU A 315 18.02 8.12 -11.97
C GLU A 315 19.15 7.80 -10.99
N ALA A 316 19.37 6.52 -10.65
CA ALA A 316 20.40 6.11 -9.68
C ALA A 316 21.81 6.56 -10.07
N GLY A 317 22.10 6.70 -11.37
CA GLY A 317 23.38 7.23 -11.86
C GLY A 317 23.61 8.71 -11.56
N LYS A 318 22.55 9.46 -11.23
CA LYS A 318 22.60 10.91 -10.94
C LYS A 318 22.73 11.23 -9.46
N TRP A 319 22.42 10.28 -8.59
CA TRP A 319 22.48 10.45 -7.14
C TRP A 319 23.92 10.41 -6.62
N THR A 320 24.10 10.75 -5.34
CA THR A 320 25.38 10.60 -4.67
C THR A 320 25.90 9.16 -4.81
N LYS A 321 27.14 9.02 -5.27
CA LYS A 321 27.73 7.73 -5.61
C LYS A 321 27.75 6.78 -4.42
N ALA A 322 27.19 5.60 -4.61
CA ALA A 322 27.39 4.48 -3.69
C ALA A 322 28.80 3.88 -3.84
N ASP A 323 29.28 3.26 -2.77
CA ASP A 323 30.50 2.44 -2.78
C ASP A 323 30.20 1.05 -3.35
N LYS A 324 28.99 0.55 -3.12
CA LYS A 324 28.49 -0.71 -3.71
C LYS A 324 27.00 -0.61 -4.02
N VAL A 325 26.59 -1.25 -5.10
CA VAL A 325 25.17 -1.42 -5.48
C VAL A 325 24.89 -2.91 -5.59
N ILE A 326 24.13 -3.43 -4.64
CA ILE A 326 23.75 -4.83 -4.56
C ILE A 326 22.33 -4.97 -5.14
N LEU A 327 22.15 -5.87 -6.09
CA LEU A 327 20.86 -6.15 -6.71
C LEU A 327 20.37 -7.51 -6.27
N MET A 328 19.09 -7.60 -5.92
CA MET A 328 18.41 -8.82 -5.51
C MET A 328 17.02 -8.92 -6.16
N GLY A 329 16.32 -10.03 -5.88
CA GLY A 329 14.98 -10.28 -6.41
C GLY A 329 15.05 -10.94 -7.78
N SER A 330 14.32 -10.41 -8.76
CA SER A 330 14.20 -10.99 -10.12
C SER A 330 14.26 -9.93 -11.23
N GLY A 331 14.76 -10.30 -12.41
CA GLY A 331 14.86 -9.42 -13.57
C GLY A 331 15.92 -8.33 -13.41
N CYS A 332 17.01 -8.58 -12.67
CA CYS A 332 18.04 -7.59 -12.35
C CYS A 332 18.75 -7.06 -13.61
N PHE A 333 18.80 -7.85 -14.67
CA PHE A 333 19.40 -7.48 -15.95
C PHE A 333 18.89 -6.14 -16.50
N VAL A 334 17.59 -5.84 -16.36
CA VAL A 334 17.01 -4.57 -16.85
C VAL A 334 17.59 -3.38 -16.10
N PHE A 335 17.77 -3.51 -14.77
CA PHE A 335 18.40 -2.47 -13.97
C PHE A 335 19.87 -2.32 -14.36
N VAL A 336 20.64 -3.41 -14.35
CA VAL A 336 22.09 -3.39 -14.68
C VAL A 336 22.35 -2.71 -16.01
N ARG A 337 21.64 -3.12 -17.07
CA ARG A 337 21.82 -2.57 -18.42
C ARG A 337 21.58 -1.07 -18.46
N ASN A 338 20.52 -0.59 -17.80
CA ASN A 338 20.17 0.83 -17.81
C ASN A 338 21.08 1.64 -16.87
N ALA A 339 21.48 1.10 -15.72
CA ALA A 339 22.36 1.78 -14.77
C ALA A 339 23.75 2.02 -15.39
N VAL A 340 24.33 0.99 -16.03
CA VAL A 340 25.63 1.11 -16.71
C VAL A 340 25.54 2.11 -17.87
N LYS A 341 24.45 2.07 -18.65
CA LYS A 341 24.22 3.03 -19.73
C LYS A 341 24.17 4.49 -19.22
N HIS A 342 23.71 4.70 -17.99
CA HIS A 342 23.57 6.03 -17.38
C HIS A 342 24.68 6.36 -16.37
N GLY A 343 25.84 5.69 -16.49
CA GLY A 343 27.07 6.11 -15.82
C GLY A 343 27.38 5.44 -14.48
N LEU A 344 26.61 4.42 -14.10
CA LEU A 344 26.92 3.61 -12.92
C LEU A 344 28.06 2.62 -13.24
N ASP A 345 29.08 2.61 -12.39
CA ASP A 345 30.29 1.79 -12.56
C ASP A 345 29.98 0.28 -12.46
N PRO A 346 30.25 -0.52 -13.51
CA PRO A 346 30.03 -1.97 -13.48
C PRO A 346 30.74 -2.71 -12.34
N GLU A 347 31.91 -2.25 -11.88
CA GLU A 347 32.67 -2.92 -10.82
C GLU A 347 31.99 -2.78 -9.43
N LYS A 348 31.12 -1.77 -9.30
CA LYS A 348 30.35 -1.53 -8.08
C LYS A 348 29.05 -2.33 -8.03
N LEU A 349 28.61 -2.91 -9.15
CA LEU A 349 27.40 -3.72 -9.21
C LEU A 349 27.68 -5.15 -8.75
N LEU A 350 26.84 -5.66 -7.85
CA LEU A 350 26.84 -7.05 -7.42
C LEU A 350 25.43 -7.61 -7.56
N VAL A 351 25.28 -8.65 -8.39
CA VAL A 351 23.97 -9.23 -8.69
C VAL A 351 23.80 -10.54 -7.92
N LEU A 352 22.83 -10.56 -7.01
CA LEU A 352 22.39 -11.70 -6.21
C LEU A 352 20.95 -12.10 -6.61
N GLU A 353 20.68 -12.11 -7.91
CA GLU A 353 19.36 -12.45 -8.45
C GLU A 353 18.95 -13.88 -8.05
N GLY A 354 17.77 -14.05 -7.46
CA GLY A 354 17.28 -15.33 -6.97
C GLY A 354 18.07 -15.92 -5.80
N GLY A 355 18.99 -15.18 -5.19
CA GLY A 355 19.75 -15.62 -4.02
C GLY A 355 18.87 -15.81 -2.78
N ASP A 356 19.24 -16.74 -1.91
CA ASP A 356 18.55 -16.93 -0.64
C ASP A 356 18.80 -15.74 0.29
N THR A 357 17.84 -15.46 1.18
CA THR A 357 17.94 -14.30 2.10
C THR A 357 19.22 -14.34 2.93
N THR A 358 19.64 -15.52 3.37
CA THR A 358 20.89 -15.71 4.12
C THR A 358 22.09 -15.21 3.32
N ASP A 359 22.26 -15.67 2.10
CA ASP A 359 23.38 -15.30 1.21
C ASP A 359 23.39 -13.79 0.92
N ILE A 360 22.21 -13.21 0.69
CA ILE A 360 22.07 -11.76 0.48
C ILE A 360 22.53 -10.99 1.72
N THR A 361 22.04 -11.40 2.90
CA THR A 361 22.38 -10.72 4.16
C THR A 361 23.86 -10.88 4.52
N GLU A 362 24.44 -12.06 4.31
CA GLU A 362 25.87 -12.30 4.54
C GLU A 362 26.71 -11.45 3.58
N THR A 363 26.34 -11.40 2.30
CA THR A 363 27.03 -10.55 1.31
C THR A 363 26.97 -9.06 1.68
N ILE A 364 25.83 -8.56 2.18
CA ILE A 364 25.71 -7.18 2.68
C ILE A 364 26.68 -6.93 3.86
N LEU A 365 26.77 -7.88 4.80
CA LEU A 365 27.65 -7.78 5.96
C LEU A 365 29.13 -7.83 5.57
N GLU A 366 29.49 -8.63 4.55
CA GLU A 366 30.83 -8.70 3.97
C GLU A 366 31.19 -7.39 3.25
N GLU A 367 30.33 -6.92 2.34
CA GLU A 367 30.52 -5.67 1.59
C GLU A 367 30.47 -4.43 2.49
N SER A 368 29.93 -4.52 3.70
CA SER A 368 30.01 -3.41 4.66
C SER A 368 31.45 -3.06 5.02
N ALA A 369 32.37 -4.04 5.03
CA ALA A 369 33.82 -3.90 5.30
C ALA A 369 34.21 -3.08 6.55
N GLY A 370 33.25 -2.79 7.45
CA GLY A 370 33.37 -1.82 8.55
C GLY A 370 32.00 -1.23 8.88
N ASN A 371 31.97 0.04 9.28
CA ASN A 371 30.72 0.77 9.47
C ASN A 371 30.08 1.06 8.10
N ALA A 372 28.78 0.81 7.99
CA ALA A 372 28.07 0.96 6.72
C ALA A 372 26.70 1.60 6.89
N LEU A 373 26.29 2.33 5.86
CA LEU A 373 24.91 2.75 5.61
C LEU A 373 24.39 1.89 4.46
N VAL A 374 23.39 1.07 4.75
CA VAL A 374 22.73 0.21 3.76
C VAL A 374 21.32 0.72 3.58
N VAL A 375 20.93 1.08 2.37
CA VAL A 375 19.57 1.57 2.08
C VAL A 375 18.89 0.62 1.10
N GLY A 376 17.87 -0.10 1.59
CA GLY A 376 17.01 -0.96 0.77
C GLY A 376 16.01 -0.13 -0.02
N MET A 377 15.83 -0.41 -1.32
CA MET A 377 15.01 0.42 -2.23
C MET A 377 14.27 -0.41 -3.30
N CYS A 378 13.38 0.29 -4.01
CA CYS A 378 12.58 -0.15 -5.17
C CYS A 378 11.33 -0.98 -4.85
N ASN A 379 11.50 -2.12 -4.19
CA ASN A 379 10.39 -3.02 -3.92
C ASN A 379 10.59 -3.78 -2.62
N ILE A 380 9.55 -3.85 -1.80
CA ILE A 380 9.57 -4.70 -0.59
C ILE A 380 9.30 -6.17 -0.90
N HIS A 381 8.48 -6.47 -1.91
CA HIS A 381 8.17 -7.85 -2.27
C HIS A 381 9.26 -8.49 -3.13
N GLY A 382 9.47 -9.79 -2.95
CA GLY A 382 10.46 -10.58 -3.71
C GLY A 382 11.83 -10.66 -3.05
N GLY A 383 11.89 -10.63 -1.70
CA GLY A 383 13.11 -10.74 -0.91
C GLY A 383 13.34 -9.55 0.03
N GLY A 384 12.82 -8.35 -0.30
CA GLY A 384 13.04 -7.13 0.48
C GLY A 384 12.45 -7.21 1.89
N GLU A 385 11.27 -7.80 2.06
CA GLU A 385 10.62 -8.01 3.35
C GLU A 385 11.44 -8.97 4.23
N GLU A 386 11.96 -10.04 3.64
CA GLU A 386 12.78 -11.03 4.34
C GLU A 386 14.10 -10.43 4.83
N VAL A 387 14.76 -9.61 3.99
CA VAL A 387 15.98 -8.87 4.37
C VAL A 387 15.69 -7.82 5.44
N ALA A 388 14.63 -7.03 5.28
CA ALA A 388 14.24 -6.03 6.28
C ALA A 388 13.97 -6.69 7.64
N ARG A 389 13.23 -7.81 7.64
CA ARG A 389 12.95 -8.59 8.85
C ARG A 389 14.21 -9.18 9.47
N PHE A 390 15.19 -9.63 8.66
CA PHE A 390 16.46 -10.13 9.16
C PHE A 390 17.20 -9.07 9.99
N PHE A 391 17.24 -7.83 9.49
CA PHE A 391 17.89 -6.71 10.16
C PHE A 391 17.07 -6.21 11.35
N GLN A 392 15.74 -6.17 11.25
CA GLN A 392 14.85 -5.79 12.34
C GLN A 392 15.04 -6.70 13.56
N ASN A 393 15.08 -8.02 13.35
CA ASN A 393 15.32 -8.99 14.42
C ASN A 393 16.70 -8.87 15.09
N ARG A 394 17.61 -8.07 14.55
CA ARG A 394 18.97 -7.83 15.05
C ARG A 394 19.24 -6.37 15.40
N ALA A 395 18.23 -5.51 15.28
CA ALA A 395 18.36 -4.10 15.60
C ALA A 395 18.54 -3.91 17.11
N VAL A 396 19.51 -3.09 17.48
CA VAL A 396 19.76 -2.67 18.87
C VAL A 396 18.99 -1.37 19.17
N LYS A 397 18.71 -0.58 18.13
CA LYS A 397 17.89 0.62 18.17
C LYS A 397 17.11 0.73 16.85
N GLU A 398 15.86 1.16 16.95
CA GLU A 398 14.98 1.44 15.82
C GLU A 398 14.61 2.93 15.87
N GLU A 399 14.68 3.61 14.72
CA GLU A 399 14.15 4.97 14.53
C GLU A 399 13.16 4.93 13.37
N ASP A 400 11.93 5.37 13.62
CA ASP A 400 10.95 5.59 12.55
C ASP A 400 11.24 6.94 11.87
N LEU A 401 11.00 7.02 10.56
CA LEU A 401 11.28 8.21 9.73
C LEU A 401 10.04 8.96 9.26
#